data_AF-A0A0C3I0B3-F1
#
_entry.id   AF-A0A0C3I0B3-F1
#
_cell.length_a   1.000
_cell.length_b   1.000
_cell.length_c   1.000
_cell.angle_alpha   90.00
_cell.angle_beta   90.00
_cell.angle_gamma   90.00
#
_symmetry.space_group_name_H-M   'P 1'
#
loop_
_entity.id
_entity.type
_entity.pdbx_description
1 polymer ?
#
loop_
_entity_poly.entity_id
_entity_poly.type
_entity_poly.pdbx_seq_one_letter_code
_entity_poly.pdbx_strand_id
1 'polypeptide(L)' 'LDFFVATSSAAIAVGNRGQAAYSASNAFINAFAQYRITQGLPAALIDLTAVSDAGNLAEN' A
#
# COMPACT_ATOMS: atom_id res chain seq x y z
N LEU A 1 -8.89 -8.15 17.40
CA LEU A 1 -8.93 -7.14 16.32
C LEU A 1 -9.67 -7.78 15.17
N ASP A 2 -10.84 -7.25 14.82
CA ASP A 2 -11.72 -7.88 13.82
C ASP A 2 -11.28 -7.57 12.39
N PHE A 3 -10.66 -6.40 12.18
CA PHE A 3 -10.16 -5.96 10.89
C PHE A 3 -8.80 -5.28 11.01
N PHE A 4 -7.94 -5.54 10.04
CA PHE A 4 -6.74 -4.76 9.78
C PHE A 4 -6.77 -4.39 8.30
N VAL A 5 -6.92 -3.11 7.98
CA VAL A 5 -6.98 -2.61 6.60
C VAL A 5 -5.85 -1.62 6.41
N ALA A 6 -5.06 -1.81 5.36
CA ALA A 6 -3.96 -0.94 5.01
C ALA A 6 -4.03 -0.55 3.53
N THR A 7 -3.51 0.63 3.21
CA THR A 7 -3.33 1.08 1.83
C THR A 7 -1.87 0.97 1.43
N SER A 8 -1.65 0.58 0.19
CA SER A 8 -0.37 0.59 -0.50
C SER A 8 -0.56 1.33 -1.84
N SER A 9 0.43 1.31 -2.72
CA SER A 9 0.35 1.95 -4.03
C SER A 9 0.80 1.02 -5.15
N ALA A 10 0.14 1.10 -6.29
CA ALA A 10 0.56 0.45 -7.53
C ALA A 10 2.00 0.85 -7.96
N ALA A 11 2.55 1.94 -7.42
CA ALA A 11 3.94 2.36 -7.61
C ALA A 11 4.97 1.30 -7.18
N ILE A 12 4.59 0.27 -6.39
CA ILE A 12 5.46 -0.88 -6.10
C ILE A 12 5.69 -1.76 -7.33
N ALA A 13 4.68 -1.90 -8.19
CA ALA A 13 4.69 -2.84 -9.32
C ALA A 13 5.23 -2.17 -10.58
N VAL A 14 4.77 -0.94 -10.86
CA VAL A 14 5.18 -0.19 -12.07
C VAL A 14 6.41 0.69 -11.85
N GLY A 15 6.74 0.98 -10.58
CA GLY A 15 7.77 1.96 -10.24
C GLY A 15 7.34 3.40 -10.52
N ASN A 16 7.93 4.35 -9.80
CA ASN A 16 7.80 5.76 -10.12
C ASN A 16 9.12 6.50 -9.87
N ARG A 17 9.54 7.33 -10.82
CA ARG A 17 10.85 7.99 -10.78
C ARG A 17 10.88 8.95 -9.57
N GLY A 18 11.93 8.84 -8.76
CA GLY A 18 12.06 9.62 -7.52
C GLY A 18 11.30 9.05 -6.31
N GLN A 19 10.59 7.92 -6.47
CA GLN A 19 9.78 7.33 -5.39
C GLN A 19 10.30 5.97 -4.91
N ALA A 20 11.60 5.68 -5.03
CA ALA A 20 12.17 4.39 -4.61
C ALA A 20 11.91 4.07 -3.13
N ALA A 21 12.06 5.06 -2.24
CA ALA A 21 11.77 4.89 -0.81
C ALA A 21 10.27 4.62 -0.58
N TYR A 22 9.40 5.32 -1.28
CA TYR A 22 7.95 5.11 -1.22
C TYR A 22 7.57 3.71 -1.70
N SER A 23 8.11 3.25 -2.83
CA SER A 23 7.88 1.87 -3.32
C SER A 23 8.40 0.83 -2.33
N ALA A 24 9.56 1.04 -1.69
CA ALA A 24 10.09 0.11 -0.69
C ALA A 24 9.20 0.01 0.56
N SER A 25 8.70 1.14 1.07
CA SER A 25 7.77 1.17 2.20
C SER A 25 6.45 0.46 1.87
N ASN A 26 5.91 0.70 0.67
CA ASN A 26 4.69 0.02 0.22
C ASN A 26 4.91 -1.49 0.03
N ALA A 27 6.07 -1.91 -0.48
CA ALA A 27 6.42 -3.33 -0.60
C ALA A 27 6.50 -4.01 0.78
N PHE A 28 7.07 -3.34 1.79
CA PHE A 28 7.10 -3.85 3.15
C PHE A 28 5.70 -4.08 3.72
N ILE A 29 4.79 -3.11 3.60
CA ILE A 29 3.44 -3.27 4.17
C ILE A 29 2.63 -4.34 3.42
N ASN A 30 2.87 -4.52 2.13
CA ASN A 30 2.32 -5.63 1.33
C ASN A 30 2.79 -6.98 1.89
N ALA A 31 4.10 -7.14 2.11
CA ALA A 31 4.68 -8.33 2.72
C ALA A 31 4.20 -8.55 4.16
N PHE A 32 4.00 -7.48 4.94
CA PHE A 32 3.49 -7.58 6.30
C PHE A 32 2.03 -8.04 6.35
N ALA A 33 1.19 -7.56 5.44
CA ALA A 33 -0.18 -8.05 5.31
C ALA A 33 -0.20 -9.56 4.97
N GLN A 34 0.65 -10.00 4.06
CA GLN A 34 0.81 -11.43 3.75
C GLN A 34 1.30 -12.22 4.97
N TYR A 35 2.30 -11.71 5.69
CA TYR A 35 2.77 -12.32 6.93
C TYR A 35 1.63 -12.49 7.94
N ARG A 36 0.81 -11.47 8.17
CA ARG A 36 -0.36 -11.56 9.06
C ARG A 36 -1.32 -12.67 8.63
N ILE A 37 -1.64 -12.76 7.33
CA ILE A 37 -2.52 -13.80 6.79
C ILE A 37 -1.95 -15.19 7.07
N THR A 38 -0.63 -15.39 6.87
CA THR A 38 0.02 -16.69 7.18
C THR A 38 0.00 -17.05 8.66
N GLN A 39 -0.14 -16.06 9.55
CA GLN A 39 -0.33 -16.27 10.99
C GLN A 39 -1.80 -16.45 11.38
N GLY A 40 -2.74 -16.53 10.42
CA GLY A 40 -4.17 -16.61 10.69
C GLY A 40 -4.77 -15.31 11.23
N LEU A 41 -4.07 -14.19 11.11
CA LEU A 41 -4.53 -12.89 11.58
C LEU A 41 -5.25 -12.13 10.46
N PRO A 42 -6.33 -11.37 10.76
CA PRO A 42 -6.99 -10.53 9.76
C PRO A 42 -6.02 -9.51 9.16
N ALA A 43 -6.04 -9.39 7.83
CA ALA A 43 -5.41 -8.32 7.06
C ALA A 43 -6.06 -8.18 5.68
N ALA A 44 -6.29 -6.95 5.25
CA ALA A 44 -6.65 -6.56 3.90
C ALA A 44 -5.76 -5.40 3.47
N LEU A 45 -5.31 -5.44 2.23
CA LEU A 45 -4.42 -4.42 1.67
C LEU A 45 -4.92 -3.99 0.29
N ILE A 46 -4.92 -2.69 0.03
CA ILE A 46 -5.40 -2.09 -1.22
C ILE A 46 -4.25 -1.35 -1.88
N ASP A 47 -3.80 -1.81 -3.05
CA ASP A 47 -2.82 -1.11 -3.87
C ASP A 47 -3.50 -0.01 -4.67
N LEU A 48 -3.47 1.22 -4.15
CA LEU A 48 -4.11 2.38 -4.78
C LEU A 48 -3.32 2.85 -6.01
N THR A 49 -4.06 3.22 -7.04
CA THR A 49 -3.57 4.02 -8.17
C THR A 49 -3.82 5.51 -7.89
N ALA A 50 -3.68 6.36 -8.91
CA ALA A 50 -3.98 7.78 -8.78
C ALA A 50 -5.41 8.02 -8.27
N VAL A 51 -5.54 8.73 -7.15
CA VAL A 51 -6.81 9.23 -6.62
C VAL A 51 -6.92 10.69 -7.02
N SER A 52 -7.92 11.03 -7.84
CA SER A 52 -8.06 12.36 -8.45
C SER A 52 -8.80 13.38 -7.59
N ASP A 53 -9.70 12.89 -6.73
CA ASP A 53 -10.70 13.77 -6.08
C ASP A 53 -10.28 14.17 -4.65
N ALA A 54 -9.25 13.53 -4.09
CA ALA A 54 -8.74 13.80 -2.74
C ALA A 54 -7.27 13.37 -2.58
N GLY A 55 -6.58 13.98 -1.61
CA GLY A 55 -5.21 13.66 -1.22
C GLY A 55 -4.16 14.41 -2.03
N ASN A 56 -2.90 14.05 -1.83
CA ASN A 56 -1.76 14.83 -2.32
C ASN A 56 -1.77 15.09 -3.84
N LEU A 57 -2.29 14.16 -4.63
CA LEU A 57 -2.39 14.33 -6.09
C LEU A 57 -3.52 15.27 -6.51
N ALA A 58 -4.60 15.37 -5.73
CA ALA A 58 -5.70 16.28 -6.01
C ALA A 58 -5.36 17.73 -5.61
N GLU A 59 -4.40 17.90 -4.68
CA GLU A 59 -4.03 19.18 -4.07
C GLU A 59 -2.78 19.82 -4.70
N ASN A 60 -2.02 19.09 -5.52
CA ASN A 60 -0.77 19.57 -6.16
C ASN A 60 -0.78 19.27 -7.66
#